data_AF-W4KIY8-F1
#
_entry.id   AF-W4KIY8-F1
#
_cell.length_a   1.000
_cell.length_b   1.000
_cell.length_c   1.000
_cell.angle_alpha   90.00
_cell.angle_beta   90.00
_cell.angle_gamma   90.00
#
_symmetry.space_group_name_H-M   'P 1'
#
loop_
_entity.id
_entity.type
_entity.pdbx_description
1 polymer ?
#
loop_
_entity_poly.entity_id
_entity_poly.type
_entity_poly.pdbx_seq_one_letter_code
_entity_poly.pdbx_strand_id
1 'polypeptide(L)'
;MDIDELMEASPSEVKDADEAKTILEKNLMVILGKEITIDTLRASLWHISQGAKMLATAKTLVQAVALLLGEIDEDLKVESIAGRVTEMVLDKLSLDINQLAYMSESLKASSSSVEISIASLCDFPSHSQAESDSLQKLKDNIESSRQSQAEDSKMLLTGMREVFEKLKEVAKQVDSIPISSTLSTSSVPHPDPSRSYRNALLNTSASGHGQNLVDPKVARQSILKARQILVDLSYPGSETVPARSLESIRDTAIHFCKMAEPRPSCDIVIEDTFRIQNGGIIFQFNSKKAADWIRSPPVSSPFANAFGNRAAVKLCLFPLLLRFIPFTFRPDVPADLRELEERYKLPPLSLPSAHWVKPKEKRHPTQMVGHCILNVSLMDIANRLIMDGITIRGR
;
A
#
# COMPACT_ATOMS: atom_id res chain seq x y z
N MET A 1 27.57 -22.67 29.15
CA MET A 1 28.67 -21.77 28.79
C MET A 1 28.00 -20.45 28.50
N ASP A 2 28.14 -19.51 29.42
CA ASP A 2 27.40 -18.25 29.39
C ASP A 2 27.91 -17.37 28.24
N ILE A 3 27.03 -16.62 27.57
CA ILE A 3 27.45 -15.72 26.47
C ILE A 3 28.44 -14.67 26.99
N ASP A 4 28.23 -14.22 28.22
CA ASP A 4 29.08 -13.25 28.90
C ASP A 4 30.49 -13.79 29.16
N GLU A 5 30.62 -15.09 29.48
CA GLU A 5 31.89 -15.78 29.72
C GLU A 5 32.68 -16.02 28.40
N LEU A 6 31.97 -16.12 27.26
CA LEU A 6 32.57 -16.28 25.93
C LEU A 6 33.00 -14.94 25.32
N MET A 7 32.33 -13.85 25.68
CA MET A 7 32.67 -12.48 25.28
C MET A 7 33.92 -11.95 26.01
N GLU A 8 34.18 -12.37 27.25
CA GLU A 8 35.39 -11.98 27.99
C GLU A 8 36.69 -12.67 27.48
N ALA A 9 36.57 -13.85 26.87
CA ALA A 9 37.72 -14.68 26.47
C ALA A 9 38.38 -14.25 25.13
N SER A 10 37.80 -13.30 24.41
CA SER A 10 38.36 -12.79 23.15
C SER A 10 38.43 -11.27 23.18
N PRO A 11 39.52 -10.63 22.72
CA PRO A 11 39.62 -9.18 22.67
C PRO A 11 38.69 -8.65 21.56
N SER A 12 37.39 -8.59 21.88
CA SER A 12 36.39 -7.98 21.01
C SER A 12 36.50 -6.47 21.12
N GLU A 13 36.61 -5.76 19.99
CA GLU A 13 36.63 -4.30 19.93
C GLU A 13 35.27 -3.64 20.26
N VAL A 14 34.22 -4.45 20.50
CA VAL A 14 32.86 -3.98 20.76
C VAL A 14 32.41 -4.44 22.14
N LYS A 15 32.18 -3.51 23.06
CA LYS A 15 31.85 -3.81 24.46
C LYS A 15 30.36 -3.64 24.78
N ASP A 16 29.72 -2.64 24.18
CA ASP A 16 28.33 -2.27 24.49
C ASP A 16 27.44 -2.19 23.24
N ALA A 17 26.12 -2.29 23.42
CA ALA A 17 25.14 -2.20 22.33
C ALA A 17 25.14 -0.83 21.62
N ASP A 18 25.39 0.25 22.36
CA ASP A 18 25.52 1.61 21.83
C ASP A 18 26.81 1.79 21.01
N GLU A 19 27.89 1.11 21.44
CA GLU A 19 29.15 1.07 20.69
C GLU A 19 28.98 0.24 19.41
N ALA A 20 28.29 -0.90 19.48
CA ALA A 20 27.94 -1.72 18.31
C ALA A 20 27.11 -0.93 17.29
N LYS A 21 26.09 -0.19 17.76
CA LYS A 21 25.29 0.70 16.92
C LYS A 21 26.15 1.77 16.25
N THR A 22 27.01 2.42 17.00
CA THR A 22 27.90 3.48 16.49
C THR A 22 28.87 2.92 15.43
N ILE A 23 29.39 1.72 15.63
CA ILE A 23 30.28 1.04 14.67
C ILE A 23 29.53 0.65 13.40
N LEU A 24 28.31 0.15 13.51
CA LEU A 24 27.46 -0.17 12.35
C LEU A 24 27.07 1.08 11.56
N GLU A 25 26.75 2.17 12.24
CA GLU A 25 26.48 3.47 11.63
C GLU A 25 27.71 4.06 10.93
N LYS A 26 28.88 4.02 11.59
CA LYS A 26 30.16 4.51 11.04
C LYS A 26 30.59 3.75 9.79
N ASN A 27 30.32 2.44 9.75
CA ASN A 27 30.60 1.59 8.58
C ASN A 27 29.48 1.59 7.54
N LEU A 28 28.49 2.49 7.68
CA LEU A 28 27.35 2.64 6.76
C LEU A 28 26.50 1.37 6.59
N MET A 29 26.50 0.50 7.61
CA MET A 29 25.76 -0.77 7.63
C MET A 29 24.32 -0.58 8.10
N VAL A 30 24.02 0.51 8.82
CA VAL A 30 22.70 0.92 9.31
C VAL A 30 22.51 2.43 9.06
N ILE A 31 21.25 2.87 8.90
CA ILE A 31 20.92 4.27 8.64
C ILE A 31 21.05 5.09 9.93
N LEU A 32 21.83 6.18 9.89
CA LEU A 32 22.05 7.11 11.00
C LEU A 32 20.73 7.60 11.62
N GLY A 33 20.59 7.40 12.94
CA GLY A 33 19.44 7.90 13.70
C GLY A 33 18.13 7.12 13.55
N LYS A 34 18.14 5.97 12.85
CA LYS A 34 17.00 5.05 12.80
C LYS A 34 17.13 3.97 13.88
N GLU A 35 16.00 3.53 14.44
CA GLU A 35 15.96 2.38 15.34
C GLU A 35 16.45 1.11 14.64
N ILE A 36 17.31 0.35 15.33
CA ILE A 36 17.81 -0.93 14.83
C ILE A 36 16.70 -1.95 14.98
N THR A 37 16.23 -2.46 13.84
CA THR A 37 15.24 -3.55 13.76
C THR A 37 15.93 -4.87 13.39
N ILE A 38 15.30 -6.01 13.70
CA ILE A 38 15.84 -7.33 13.34
C ILE A 38 16.07 -7.42 11.82
N ASP A 39 15.15 -6.85 11.03
CA ASP A 39 15.29 -6.70 9.57
C ASP A 39 16.57 -5.95 9.15
N THR A 40 16.90 -4.86 9.85
CA THR A 40 18.14 -4.12 9.55
C THR A 40 19.39 -4.92 9.90
N LEU A 41 19.39 -5.64 11.03
CA LEU A 41 20.53 -6.48 11.45
C LEU A 41 20.73 -7.66 10.49
N ARG A 42 19.65 -8.31 10.09
CA ARG A 42 19.64 -9.37 9.07
C ARG A 42 20.24 -8.89 7.76
N ALA A 43 19.82 -7.73 7.28
CA ALA A 43 20.37 -7.13 6.06
C ALA A 43 21.86 -6.81 6.22
N SER A 44 22.28 -6.24 7.34
CA SER A 44 23.69 -5.94 7.62
C SER A 44 24.55 -7.21 7.64
N LEU A 45 24.10 -8.29 8.30
CA LEU A 45 24.81 -9.58 8.31
C LEU A 45 24.92 -10.19 6.91
N TRP A 46 23.85 -10.09 6.11
CA TRP A 46 23.88 -10.55 4.73
C TRP A 46 24.90 -9.77 3.90
N HIS A 47 24.95 -8.45 4.06
CA HIS A 47 25.93 -7.60 3.38
C HIS A 47 27.37 -7.92 3.81
N ILE A 48 27.62 -8.15 5.09
CA ILE A 48 28.93 -8.58 5.61
C ILE A 48 29.35 -9.90 4.94
N SER A 49 28.43 -10.86 4.80
CA SER A 49 28.71 -12.16 4.16
C SER A 49 29.14 -12.05 2.69
N GLN A 50 28.84 -10.94 2.01
CA GLN A 50 29.24 -10.71 0.62
C GLN A 50 30.60 -10.03 0.48
N GLY A 51 31.27 -9.68 1.58
CA GLY A 51 32.61 -9.10 1.57
C GLY A 51 33.64 -10.04 0.95
N ALA A 52 34.43 -9.52 0.00
CA ALA A 52 35.40 -10.29 -0.78
C ALA A 52 36.53 -10.96 0.03
N LYS A 53 36.68 -10.62 1.32
CA LYS A 53 37.75 -11.11 2.21
C LYS A 53 37.31 -12.20 3.20
N MET A 54 36.05 -12.66 3.16
CA MET A 54 35.55 -13.67 4.10
C MET A 54 35.81 -15.10 3.64
N LEU A 55 36.19 -15.98 4.58
CA LEU A 55 36.31 -17.42 4.36
C LEU A 55 34.92 -18.04 4.07
N ALA A 56 34.84 -19.02 3.16
CA ALA A 56 33.59 -19.65 2.75
C ALA A 56 32.77 -20.25 3.91
N THR A 57 33.45 -20.84 4.90
CA THR A 57 32.81 -21.38 6.11
C THR A 57 32.16 -20.28 6.95
N ALA A 58 32.85 -19.17 7.17
CA ALA A 58 32.33 -18.02 7.92
C ALA A 58 31.17 -17.34 7.17
N LYS A 59 31.24 -17.27 5.83
CA LYS A 59 30.15 -16.77 4.99
C LYS A 59 28.87 -17.59 5.17
N THR A 60 28.99 -18.92 5.17
CA THR A 60 27.86 -19.83 5.32
C THR A 60 27.22 -19.72 6.70
N LEU A 61 28.04 -19.62 7.76
CA LEU A 61 27.55 -19.48 9.14
C LEU A 61 26.84 -18.13 9.36
N VAL A 62 27.40 -17.03 8.87
CA VAL A 62 26.77 -15.69 8.97
C VAL A 62 25.45 -15.64 8.21
N GLN A 63 25.37 -16.29 7.04
CA GLN A 63 24.13 -16.40 6.28
C GLN A 63 23.08 -17.25 7.01
N ALA A 64 23.48 -18.36 7.64
CA ALA A 64 22.57 -19.18 8.44
C ALA A 64 21.98 -18.40 9.63
N VAL A 65 22.81 -17.65 10.36
CA VAL A 65 22.34 -16.80 11.47
C VAL A 65 21.40 -15.70 10.97
N ALA A 66 21.72 -15.06 9.84
CA ALA A 66 20.84 -14.05 9.25
C ALA A 66 19.48 -14.63 8.79
N LEU A 67 19.45 -15.89 8.36
CA LEU A 67 18.19 -16.57 8.02
C LEU A 67 17.36 -16.87 9.26
N LEU A 68 17.98 -17.43 10.30
CA LEU A 68 17.30 -17.75 11.57
C LEU A 68 16.76 -16.49 12.27
N LEU A 69 17.49 -15.37 12.23
CA LEU A 69 16.99 -14.09 12.76
C LEU A 69 15.74 -13.60 12.02
N GLY A 70 15.61 -13.89 10.72
CA GLY A 70 14.41 -13.55 9.97
C GLY A 70 13.22 -14.44 10.30
N GLU A 71 13.46 -15.71 10.61
CA GLU A 71 12.41 -16.66 11.01
C GLU A 71 11.85 -16.29 12.39
N ILE A 72 12.71 -15.96 13.35
CA ILE A 72 12.31 -15.50 14.69
C ILE A 72 11.49 -14.20 14.63
N ASP A 73 11.85 -13.26 13.75
CA ASP A 73 11.11 -11.98 13.61
C ASP A 73 9.73 -12.16 12.96
N GLU A 74 9.60 -13.09 12.00
CA GLU A 74 8.30 -13.44 11.41
C GLU A 74 7.40 -14.14 12.45
N ASP A 75 7.94 -15.06 13.26
CA ASP A 75 7.20 -15.73 14.32
C ASP A 75 6.67 -14.74 15.37
N LEU A 76 7.51 -13.79 15.81
CA LEU A 76 7.11 -12.73 16.74
C LEU A 76 6.05 -11.79 16.15
N LYS A 77 6.14 -11.46 14.85
CA LYS A 77 5.15 -10.63 14.15
C LYS A 77 3.82 -11.36 14.01
N VAL A 78 3.83 -12.65 13.70
CA VAL A 78 2.62 -13.49 13.58
C VAL A 78 1.90 -13.60 14.94
N GLU A 79 2.64 -13.83 16.02
CA GLU A 79 2.09 -13.89 17.38
C GLU A 79 1.49 -12.55 17.82
N SER A 80 2.17 -11.43 17.51
CA SER A 80 1.66 -10.08 17.79
C SER A 80 0.39 -9.73 16.99
N ILE A 81 0.31 -10.12 15.72
CA ILE A 81 -0.88 -9.92 14.89
C ILE A 81 -2.05 -10.79 15.38
N ALA A 82 -1.77 -12.05 15.71
CA ALA A 82 -2.78 -12.97 16.26
C ALA A 82 -3.39 -12.39 17.55
N GLY A 83 -2.56 -11.93 18.49
CA GLY A 83 -3.01 -11.28 19.73
C GLY A 83 -3.83 -10.01 19.49
N ARG A 84 -3.44 -9.15 18.54
CA ARG A 84 -4.20 -7.91 18.25
C ARG A 84 -5.53 -8.19 17.56
N VAL A 85 -5.61 -9.21 16.71
CA VAL A 85 -6.86 -9.60 16.05
C VAL A 85 -7.81 -10.23 17.05
N THR A 86 -7.33 -11.06 17.98
CA THR A 86 -8.17 -11.67 19.01
C THR A 86 -8.74 -10.61 19.95
N GLU A 87 -7.93 -9.67 20.45
CA GLU A 87 -8.42 -8.56 21.30
C GLU A 87 -9.47 -7.70 20.59
N MET A 88 -9.23 -7.31 19.34
CA MET A 88 -10.16 -6.49 18.57
C MET A 88 -11.51 -7.18 18.33
N VAL A 89 -11.50 -8.50 18.08
CA VAL A 89 -12.72 -9.28 17.89
C VAL A 89 -13.49 -9.44 19.20
N LEU A 90 -12.78 -9.69 20.32
CA LEU A 90 -13.37 -9.79 21.66
C LEU A 90 -14.04 -8.49 22.10
N ASP A 91 -13.36 -7.35 21.92
CA ASP A 91 -13.89 -6.03 22.29
C ASP A 91 -15.12 -5.66 21.47
N LYS A 92 -15.09 -5.92 20.16
CA LYS A 92 -16.20 -5.58 19.28
C LYS A 92 -17.45 -6.41 19.59
N LEU A 93 -17.28 -7.71 19.85
CA LEU A 93 -18.39 -8.58 20.22
C LEU A 93 -18.95 -8.26 21.61
N SER A 94 -18.09 -7.87 22.57
CA SER A 94 -18.53 -7.43 23.90
C SER A 94 -19.41 -6.18 23.83
N LEU A 95 -19.04 -5.21 22.99
CA LEU A 95 -19.84 -4.00 22.74
C LEU A 95 -21.25 -4.35 22.21
N ASP A 96 -21.31 -5.22 21.20
CA ASP A 96 -22.56 -5.58 20.54
C ASP A 96 -23.48 -6.39 21.48
N ILE A 97 -22.92 -7.26 22.35
CA ILE A 97 -23.68 -7.98 23.39
C ILE A 97 -24.29 -7.01 24.41
N ASN A 98 -23.55 -5.99 24.84
CA ASN A 98 -24.06 -5.00 25.80
C ASN A 98 -25.17 -4.14 25.20
N GLN A 99 -25.07 -3.77 23.92
CA GLN A 99 -26.14 -3.05 23.21
C GLN A 99 -27.41 -3.90 23.10
N LEU A 100 -27.28 -5.18 22.78
CA LEU A 100 -28.43 -6.09 22.71
C LEU A 100 -29.07 -6.32 24.09
N ALA A 101 -28.27 -6.40 25.17
CA ALA A 101 -28.80 -6.46 26.53
C ALA A 101 -29.63 -5.21 26.87
N TYR A 102 -29.14 -4.02 26.52
CA TYR A 102 -29.89 -2.76 26.71
C TYR A 102 -31.19 -2.73 25.89
N MET A 103 -31.15 -3.17 24.64
CA MET A 103 -32.36 -3.27 23.80
C MET A 103 -33.37 -4.26 24.37
N SER A 104 -32.92 -5.39 24.93
CA SER A 104 -33.79 -6.36 25.61
C SER A 104 -34.46 -5.76 26.85
N GLU A 105 -33.72 -5.00 27.66
CA GLU A 105 -34.26 -4.32 28.86
C GLU A 105 -35.31 -3.27 28.47
N SER A 106 -35.02 -2.48 27.43
CA SER A 106 -35.93 -1.46 26.89
C SER A 106 -37.21 -2.08 26.32
N LEU A 107 -37.09 -3.19 25.59
CA LEU A 107 -38.24 -3.93 25.07
C LEU A 107 -39.11 -4.50 26.21
N LYS A 108 -38.50 -4.99 27.29
CA LYS A 108 -39.21 -5.45 28.50
C LYS A 108 -39.98 -4.32 29.17
N ALA A 109 -39.39 -3.12 29.27
CA ALA A 109 -40.06 -1.95 29.80
C ALA A 109 -41.25 -1.51 28.91
N SER A 110 -41.08 -1.54 27.59
CA SER A 110 -42.18 -1.27 26.64
C SER A 110 -43.30 -2.30 26.79
N SER A 111 -42.96 -3.59 26.96
CA SER A 111 -43.93 -4.65 27.24
C SER A 111 -44.74 -4.38 28.51
N SER A 112 -44.10 -3.98 29.61
CA SER A 112 -44.83 -3.64 30.85
C SER A 112 -45.77 -2.44 30.68
N SER A 113 -45.40 -1.47 29.84
CA SER A 113 -46.25 -0.31 29.55
C SER A 113 -47.49 -0.68 28.75
N VAL A 114 -47.34 -1.64 27.82
CA VAL A 114 -48.46 -2.23 27.08
C VAL A 114 -49.37 -3.02 28.03
N GLU A 115 -48.82 -3.79 28.98
CA GLU A 115 -49.61 -4.51 30.00
C GLU A 115 -50.48 -3.55 30.83
N ILE A 116 -49.92 -2.42 31.28
CA ILE A 116 -50.66 -1.39 32.02
C ILE A 116 -51.78 -0.79 31.15
N SER A 117 -51.50 -0.55 29.87
CA SER A 117 -52.48 0.00 28.92
C SER A 117 -53.61 -1.00 28.65
N ILE A 118 -53.31 -2.29 28.52
CA ILE A 118 -54.30 -3.37 28.37
C ILE A 118 -55.15 -3.51 29.64
N ALA A 119 -54.54 -3.44 30.83
CA ALA A 119 -55.25 -3.51 32.10
C ALA A 119 -56.24 -2.34 32.26
N SER A 120 -55.81 -1.11 31.91
CA SER A 120 -56.67 0.09 31.91
C SER A 120 -57.85 -0.02 30.94
N LEU A 121 -57.67 -0.67 29.79
CA LEU A 121 -58.76 -0.95 28.85
C LEU A 121 -59.77 -1.98 29.38
N CYS A 122 -59.36 -2.88 30.28
CA CYS A 122 -60.24 -3.88 30.90
C CYS A 122 -61.13 -3.29 32.01
N ASP A 123 -60.80 -2.13 32.57
CA ASP A 123 -61.56 -1.47 33.65
C ASP A 123 -62.79 -0.67 33.15
N PHE A 124 -63.05 -0.63 31.84
CA PHE A 124 -64.25 0.01 31.29
C PHE A 124 -65.49 -0.90 31.41
N PRO A 125 -66.60 -0.43 32.02
CA PRO A 125 -67.82 -1.22 32.12
C PRO A 125 -68.45 -1.43 30.74
N SER A 126 -68.65 -2.69 30.37
CA SER A 126 -69.11 -3.12 29.04
C SER A 126 -70.53 -2.60 28.72
N HIS A 127 -70.71 -2.01 27.54
CA HIS A 127 -72.02 -1.93 26.89
C HIS A 127 -72.01 -2.90 25.71
N SER A 128 -72.58 -4.09 25.93
CA SER A 128 -72.72 -5.25 25.03
C SER A 128 -71.66 -6.37 25.16
N GLN A 129 -72.18 -7.60 25.19
CA GLN A 129 -71.43 -8.84 25.45
C GLN A 129 -70.53 -9.24 24.26
N ALA A 130 -70.90 -8.86 23.03
CA ALA A 130 -70.15 -9.18 21.82
C ALA A 130 -68.84 -8.36 21.69
N GLU A 131 -68.80 -7.14 22.21
CA GLU A 131 -67.58 -6.33 22.28
C GLU A 131 -66.61 -6.87 23.35
N SER A 132 -67.14 -7.36 24.47
CA SER A 132 -66.33 -8.00 25.53
C SER A 132 -65.64 -9.27 25.03
N ASP A 133 -66.35 -10.15 24.31
CA ASP A 133 -65.77 -11.39 23.75
C ASP A 133 -64.70 -11.10 22.68
N SER A 134 -64.87 -10.03 21.90
CA SER A 134 -63.93 -9.63 20.85
C SER A 134 -62.66 -9.00 21.44
N LEU A 135 -62.80 -8.17 22.47
CA LEU A 135 -61.68 -7.60 23.22
C LEU A 135 -60.91 -8.68 23.98
N GLN A 136 -61.59 -9.67 24.55
CA GLN A 136 -60.94 -10.79 25.23
C GLN A 136 -60.11 -11.64 24.26
N LYS A 137 -60.64 -11.97 23.07
CA LYS A 137 -59.88 -12.68 22.03
C LYS A 137 -58.66 -11.89 21.54
N LEU A 138 -58.79 -10.57 21.42
CA LEU A 138 -57.69 -9.71 21.00
C LEU A 138 -56.60 -9.64 22.08
N LYS A 139 -56.99 -9.59 23.37
CA LYS A 139 -56.07 -9.69 24.50
C LYS A 139 -55.29 -11.01 24.50
N ASP A 140 -55.99 -12.14 24.34
CA ASP A 140 -55.37 -13.47 24.36
C ASP A 140 -54.39 -13.66 23.18
N ASN A 141 -54.70 -13.08 22.01
CA ASN A 141 -53.80 -13.08 20.84
C ASN A 141 -52.55 -12.22 21.06
N ILE A 142 -52.68 -11.04 21.68
CA ILE A 142 -51.54 -10.18 22.01
C ILE A 142 -50.64 -10.87 23.05
N GLU A 143 -51.23 -11.47 24.09
CA GLU A 143 -50.48 -12.18 25.13
C GLU A 143 -49.70 -13.37 24.56
N SER A 144 -50.34 -14.15 23.67
CA SER A 144 -49.72 -15.30 23.00
C SER A 144 -48.58 -14.88 22.06
N SER A 145 -48.79 -13.82 21.28
CA SER A 145 -47.75 -13.28 20.38
C SER A 145 -46.55 -12.72 21.16
N ARG A 146 -46.80 -12.09 22.31
CA ARG A 146 -45.78 -11.54 23.20
C ARG A 146 -44.92 -12.64 23.83
N GLN A 147 -45.55 -13.70 24.31
CA GLN A 147 -44.85 -14.81 24.95
C GLN A 147 -43.96 -15.56 23.95
N SER A 148 -44.41 -15.73 22.71
CA SER A 148 -43.58 -16.27 21.62
C SER A 148 -42.34 -15.39 21.36
N GLN A 149 -42.52 -14.08 21.25
CA GLN A 149 -41.42 -13.15 20.93
C GLN A 149 -40.38 -13.04 22.07
N ALA A 150 -40.81 -13.17 23.34
CA ALA A 150 -39.92 -13.19 24.50
C ALA A 150 -39.06 -14.47 24.55
N GLU A 151 -39.65 -15.64 24.25
CA GLU A 151 -38.92 -16.90 24.21
C GLU A 151 -37.93 -16.96 23.03
N ASP A 152 -38.30 -16.45 21.85
CA ASP A 152 -37.40 -16.37 20.70
C ASP A 152 -36.18 -15.48 20.99
N SER A 153 -36.41 -14.33 21.67
CA SER A 153 -35.33 -13.41 22.07
C SER A 153 -34.39 -14.05 23.10
N LYS A 154 -34.93 -14.82 24.04
CA LYS A 154 -34.17 -15.54 25.07
C LYS A 154 -33.34 -16.70 24.49
N MET A 155 -33.90 -17.43 23.53
CA MET A 155 -33.19 -18.47 22.77
C MET A 155 -32.01 -17.87 22.00
N LEU A 156 -32.21 -16.74 21.32
CA LEU A 156 -31.16 -16.09 20.55
C LEU A 156 -30.02 -15.58 21.44
N LEU A 157 -30.33 -14.95 22.58
CA LEU A 157 -29.32 -14.52 23.56
C LEU A 157 -28.54 -15.69 24.17
N THR A 158 -29.21 -16.82 24.42
CA THR A 158 -28.57 -18.02 24.95
C THR A 158 -27.63 -18.63 23.91
N GLY A 159 -28.06 -18.72 22.65
CA GLY A 159 -27.23 -19.19 21.54
C GLY A 159 -25.99 -18.31 21.31
N MET A 160 -26.14 -16.98 21.35
CA MET A 160 -25.01 -16.06 21.23
C MET A 160 -24.01 -16.17 22.39
N ARG A 161 -24.50 -16.36 23.62
CA ARG A 161 -23.64 -16.61 24.79
C ARG A 161 -22.84 -17.90 24.66
N GLU A 162 -23.47 -18.97 24.15
CA GLU A 162 -22.79 -20.25 23.91
C GLU A 162 -21.71 -20.13 22.82
N VAL A 163 -22.00 -19.41 21.73
CA VAL A 163 -21.02 -19.12 20.69
C VAL A 163 -19.83 -18.32 21.24
N PHE A 164 -20.09 -17.36 22.14
CA PHE A 164 -19.05 -16.58 22.80
C PHE A 164 -18.12 -17.44 23.67
N GLU A 165 -18.68 -18.34 24.49
CA GLU A 165 -17.87 -19.24 25.32
C GLU A 165 -17.09 -20.25 24.46
N LYS A 166 -17.66 -20.74 23.36
CA LYS A 166 -16.95 -21.59 22.39
C LYS A 166 -15.79 -20.86 21.73
N LEU A 167 -15.97 -19.59 21.34
CA LEU A 167 -14.90 -18.76 20.79
C LEU A 167 -13.79 -18.46 21.80
N LYS A 168 -14.16 -18.23 23.06
CA LYS A 168 -13.20 -18.03 24.15
C LYS A 168 -12.33 -19.26 24.40
N GLU A 169 -12.90 -20.46 24.24
CA GLU A 169 -12.15 -21.71 24.36
C GLU A 169 -11.25 -21.96 23.14
N VAL A 170 -11.72 -21.66 21.92
CA VAL A 170 -10.89 -21.73 20.70
C VAL A 170 -9.70 -20.76 20.80
N ALA A 171 -9.90 -19.56 21.34
CA ALA A 171 -8.81 -18.61 21.57
C ALA A 171 -7.73 -19.17 22.49
N LYS A 172 -8.11 -19.88 23.58
CA LYS A 172 -7.13 -20.55 24.46
C LYS A 172 -6.40 -21.70 23.78
N GLN A 173 -7.02 -22.38 22.80
CA GLN A 173 -6.37 -23.47 22.07
C GLN A 173 -5.36 -22.96 21.04
N VAL A 174 -5.60 -21.80 20.43
CA VAL A 174 -4.68 -21.18 19.46
C VAL A 174 -3.32 -20.84 20.10
N ASP A 175 -3.28 -20.47 21.38
CA ASP A 175 -2.03 -20.24 22.13
C ASP A 175 -1.21 -21.52 22.40
N SER A 176 -1.75 -22.71 22.09
CA SER A 176 -1.15 -24.00 22.47
C SER A 176 -0.75 -24.92 21.30
N ILE A 177 -0.87 -24.48 20.04
CA ILE A 177 -0.57 -25.31 18.86
C ILE A 177 0.93 -25.23 18.51
N PRO A 178 1.70 -26.33 18.57
CA PRO A 178 3.04 -26.36 17.99
C PRO A 178 2.93 -26.51 16.46
N ILE A 179 3.52 -25.57 15.73
CA ILE A 179 3.53 -25.56 14.26
C ILE A 179 4.53 -26.63 13.77
N SER A 180 4.03 -27.82 13.41
CA SER A 180 4.81 -28.78 12.62
C SER A 180 4.70 -28.47 11.13
N SER A 181 5.81 -28.02 10.55
CA SER A 181 6.01 -27.82 9.12
C SER A 181 6.03 -29.16 8.39
N THR A 182 5.06 -29.38 7.49
CA THR A 182 5.10 -30.48 6.51
C THR A 182 5.31 -29.91 5.12
N LEU A 183 6.49 -30.16 4.57
CA LEU A 183 6.86 -29.85 3.19
C LEU A 183 6.05 -30.71 2.22
N SER A 184 5.21 -30.07 1.40
CA SER A 184 4.65 -30.69 0.20
C SER A 184 5.22 -30.01 -1.03
N THR A 185 6.16 -30.69 -1.68
CA THR A 185 6.72 -30.33 -2.98
C THR A 185 5.63 -30.44 -4.04
N SER A 186 5.25 -29.33 -4.67
CA SER A 186 4.50 -29.37 -5.93
C SER A 186 5.22 -28.58 -7.01
N SER A 187 5.28 -29.20 -8.17
CA SER A 187 6.03 -28.85 -9.37
C SER A 187 5.74 -27.47 -9.93
N VAL A 188 6.79 -26.82 -10.43
CA VAL A 188 6.78 -25.55 -11.18
C VAL A 188 5.87 -25.66 -12.43
N PRO A 189 4.84 -24.79 -12.58
CA PRO A 189 4.10 -24.70 -13.82
C PRO A 189 4.79 -23.76 -14.81
N HIS A 190 4.80 -24.17 -16.08
CA HIS A 190 5.25 -23.39 -17.23
C HIS A 190 4.43 -22.09 -17.39
N PRO A 191 5.03 -20.96 -17.85
CA PRO A 191 4.34 -19.67 -17.92
C PRO A 191 3.37 -19.59 -19.10
N ASP A 192 2.08 -19.50 -18.80
CA ASP A 192 1.02 -19.15 -19.76
C ASP A 192 1.13 -17.65 -20.17
N PRO A 193 1.21 -17.32 -21.47
CA PRO A 193 1.31 -15.95 -21.97
C PRO A 193 0.07 -15.07 -21.72
N SER A 194 -1.03 -15.64 -21.23
CA SER A 194 -2.32 -14.94 -21.03
C SER A 194 -2.48 -14.32 -19.64
N ARG A 195 -1.50 -14.50 -18.74
CA ARG A 195 -1.62 -14.09 -17.35
C ARG A 195 -1.36 -12.59 -17.17
N SER A 196 -2.39 -11.83 -16.83
CA SER A 196 -2.25 -10.44 -16.39
C SER A 196 -1.38 -10.34 -15.14
N TYR A 197 -0.59 -9.28 -15.01
CA TYR A 197 0.26 -9.02 -13.84
C TYR A 197 -0.55 -9.03 -12.53
N ARG A 198 -1.80 -8.53 -12.57
CA ARG A 198 -2.77 -8.65 -11.47
C ARG A 198 -2.97 -10.10 -11.03
N ASN A 199 -3.24 -11.00 -11.98
CA ASN A 199 -3.47 -12.42 -11.69
C ASN A 199 -2.19 -13.13 -11.25
N ALA A 200 -1.02 -12.68 -11.71
CA ALA A 200 0.26 -13.16 -11.21
C ALA A 200 0.48 -12.77 -9.74
N LEU A 201 0.16 -11.53 -9.36
CA LEU A 201 0.21 -11.08 -7.96
C LEU A 201 -0.80 -11.83 -7.07
N LEU A 202 -2.04 -12.01 -7.54
CA LEU A 202 -3.10 -12.68 -6.79
C LEU A 202 -2.87 -14.20 -6.61
N ASN A 203 -2.19 -14.86 -7.55
CA ASN A 203 -1.86 -16.29 -7.45
C ASN A 203 -0.49 -16.55 -6.81
N THR A 204 0.18 -15.54 -6.25
CA THR A 204 1.36 -15.77 -5.40
C THR A 204 0.87 -16.34 -4.06
N SER A 205 0.46 -17.61 -4.08
CA SER A 205 0.25 -18.39 -2.86
C SER A 205 1.56 -18.38 -2.07
N ALA A 206 1.45 -18.30 -0.74
CA ALA A 206 2.51 -18.20 0.25
C ALA A 206 3.56 -19.33 0.18
N SER A 207 4.34 -19.38 -0.89
CA SER A 207 5.67 -19.98 -0.89
C SER A 207 6.61 -18.92 -0.35
N GLY A 208 7.27 -19.20 0.77
CA GLY A 208 8.06 -18.28 1.61
C GLY A 208 9.31 -17.65 0.96
N HIS A 209 9.23 -17.22 -0.29
CA HIS A 209 10.22 -16.42 -1.02
C HIS A 209 9.63 -15.08 -1.51
N GLY A 210 8.45 -14.69 -1.00
CA GLY A 210 7.68 -13.52 -1.44
C GLY A 210 7.84 -12.24 -0.62
N GLN A 211 8.69 -12.20 0.41
CA GLN A 211 8.92 -11.00 1.24
C GLN A 211 9.95 -10.04 0.60
N ASN A 212 9.79 -9.71 -0.68
CA ASN A 212 10.51 -8.58 -1.29
C ASN A 212 9.50 -7.72 -2.06
N LEU A 213 8.62 -7.10 -1.28
CA LEU A 213 7.70 -6.06 -1.72
C LEU A 213 8.52 -4.81 -2.10
N VAL A 214 9.03 -4.80 -3.34
CA VAL A 214 9.89 -3.76 -3.93
C VAL A 214 11.31 -3.70 -3.34
N ASP A 215 12.33 -3.88 -4.19
CA ASP A 215 13.73 -3.67 -3.84
C ASP A 215 13.90 -2.30 -3.14
N PRO A 216 14.44 -2.23 -1.91
CA PRO A 216 14.58 -0.98 -1.17
C PRO A 216 15.38 0.08 -1.95
N LYS A 217 16.28 -0.33 -2.85
CA LYS A 217 16.97 0.57 -3.76
C LYS A 217 16.03 1.21 -4.77
N VAL A 218 15.11 0.43 -5.34
CA VAL A 218 14.09 0.90 -6.28
C VAL A 218 13.10 1.82 -5.58
N ALA A 219 12.67 1.50 -4.37
CA ALA A 219 11.81 2.36 -3.55
C ALA A 219 12.48 3.69 -3.19
N ARG A 220 13.77 3.67 -2.81
CA ARG A 220 14.54 4.91 -2.56
C ARG A 220 14.68 5.75 -3.83
N GLN A 221 14.97 5.12 -4.97
CA GLN A 221 15.09 5.83 -6.24
C GLN A 221 13.76 6.44 -6.70
N SER A 222 12.63 5.78 -6.46
CA SER A 222 11.32 6.33 -6.82
C SER A 222 10.98 7.54 -5.94
N ILE A 223 11.29 7.50 -4.64
CA ILE A 223 11.12 8.64 -3.72
C ILE A 223 11.99 9.82 -4.14
N LEU A 224 13.27 9.58 -4.47
CA LEU A 224 14.18 10.63 -4.95
C LEU A 224 13.69 11.25 -6.26
N LYS A 225 13.34 10.43 -7.26
CA LYS A 225 12.81 10.92 -8.54
C LYS A 225 11.51 11.71 -8.37
N ALA A 226 10.64 11.30 -7.44
CA ALA A 226 9.41 12.03 -7.15
C ALA A 226 9.68 13.45 -6.63
N ARG A 227 10.81 13.68 -5.95
CA ARG A 227 11.28 14.97 -5.44
C ARG A 227 12.13 15.76 -6.43
N GLN A 228 12.40 15.24 -7.63
CA GLN A 228 13.30 15.85 -8.60
C GLN A 228 12.58 16.42 -9.81
N ILE A 229 13.08 17.55 -10.32
CA ILE A 229 12.57 18.15 -11.56
C ILE A 229 13.73 18.34 -12.51
N LEU A 230 13.56 17.84 -13.73
CA LEU A 230 14.50 18.07 -14.82
C LEU A 230 14.02 19.24 -15.66
N VAL A 231 14.83 20.29 -15.74
CA VAL A 231 14.69 21.40 -16.67
C VAL A 231 15.65 21.17 -17.83
N ASP A 232 15.09 21.03 -19.03
CA ASP A 232 15.87 20.94 -20.26
C ASP A 232 16.17 22.36 -20.74
N LEU A 233 17.46 22.72 -20.77
CA LEU A 233 17.94 23.97 -21.31
C LEU A 233 18.29 23.74 -22.79
N SER A 234 17.27 23.57 -23.63
CA SER A 234 17.47 23.32 -25.06
C SER A 234 18.05 24.57 -25.76
N TYR A 235 19.33 24.51 -26.11
CA TYR A 235 19.98 25.43 -27.06
C TYR A 235 20.16 24.70 -28.40
N PRO A 236 19.30 24.91 -29.41
CA PRO A 236 19.53 24.30 -30.71
C PRO A 236 20.74 24.98 -31.38
N GLY A 237 21.79 24.19 -31.64
CA GLY A 237 22.93 24.60 -32.47
C GLY A 237 24.13 25.23 -31.75
N SER A 238 24.15 25.26 -30.41
CA SER A 238 25.34 25.62 -29.65
C SER A 238 25.85 24.39 -28.91
N GLU A 239 26.98 23.81 -29.35
CA GLU A 239 27.70 22.76 -28.61
C GLU A 239 28.16 23.24 -27.22
N THR A 240 28.08 24.55 -26.98
CA THR A 240 28.40 25.17 -25.69
C THR A 240 27.12 25.59 -24.97
N VAL A 241 26.72 24.80 -23.98
CA VAL A 241 25.79 25.25 -22.93
C VAL A 241 26.44 26.47 -22.26
N PRO A 242 25.79 27.65 -22.19
CA PRO A 242 26.38 28.79 -21.50
C PRO A 242 26.73 28.37 -20.08
N ALA A 243 28.00 28.60 -19.70
CA ALA A 243 28.54 28.26 -18.39
C ALA A 243 27.99 29.21 -17.32
N ARG A 244 26.66 29.23 -17.14
CA ARG A 244 26.07 29.77 -15.92
C ARG A 244 26.44 28.83 -14.78
N SER A 245 26.98 29.39 -13.70
CA SER A 245 27.34 28.59 -12.53
C SER A 245 26.07 28.00 -11.91
N LEU A 246 26.20 26.83 -11.30
CA LEU A 246 25.07 26.11 -10.71
C LEU A 246 24.45 26.90 -9.54
N GLU A 247 25.27 27.69 -8.83
CA GLU A 247 24.87 28.57 -7.75
C GLU A 247 23.92 29.65 -8.26
N SER A 248 24.28 30.35 -9.34
CA SER A 248 23.43 31.38 -9.94
C SER A 248 22.09 30.83 -10.44
N ILE A 249 22.09 29.61 -10.97
CA ILE A 249 20.88 28.92 -11.41
C ILE A 249 20.01 28.55 -10.21
N ARG A 250 20.62 28.04 -9.13
CA ARG A 250 19.93 27.74 -7.87
C ARG A 250 19.31 29.00 -7.26
N ASP A 251 20.03 30.11 -7.24
CA ASP A 251 19.54 31.38 -6.70
C ASP A 251 18.35 31.92 -7.51
N THR A 252 18.41 31.80 -8.84
CA THR A 252 17.30 32.14 -9.72
C THR A 252 16.06 31.29 -9.42
N ALA A 253 16.25 29.99 -9.21
CA ALA A 253 15.18 29.07 -8.85
C ALA A 253 14.56 29.41 -7.48
N ILE A 254 15.38 29.73 -6.48
CA ILE A 254 14.93 30.15 -5.14
C ILE A 254 14.16 31.47 -5.23
N HIS A 255 14.65 32.43 -6.00
CA HIS A 255 13.99 33.71 -6.19
C HIS A 255 12.61 33.53 -6.84
N PHE A 256 12.53 32.70 -7.88
CA PHE A 256 11.25 32.35 -8.50
C PHE A 256 10.29 31.71 -7.50
N CYS A 257 10.74 30.73 -6.72
CA CYS A 257 9.88 30.05 -5.74
C CYS A 257 9.30 31.01 -4.68
N LYS A 258 9.99 32.12 -4.37
CA LYS A 258 9.52 33.16 -3.45
C LYS A 258 8.50 34.13 -4.09
N MET A 259 8.62 34.38 -5.40
CA MET A 259 7.85 35.40 -6.11
C MET A 259 6.69 34.84 -6.94
N ALA A 260 6.67 33.53 -7.19
CA ALA A 260 5.70 32.92 -8.09
C ALA A 260 4.27 32.91 -7.54
N GLU A 261 3.32 33.14 -8.44
CA GLU A 261 1.89 32.95 -8.21
C GLU A 261 1.37 31.81 -9.11
N PRO A 262 0.51 30.92 -8.61
CA PRO A 262 -0.07 30.87 -7.26
C PRO A 262 0.96 30.45 -6.20
N ARG A 263 0.87 31.01 -4.99
CA ARG A 263 1.78 30.67 -3.89
C ARG A 263 1.73 29.17 -3.56
N PRO A 264 2.87 28.55 -3.21
CA PRO A 264 2.91 27.14 -2.90
C PRO A 264 2.14 26.84 -1.60
N SER A 265 1.44 25.71 -1.59
CA SER A 265 0.71 25.22 -0.41
C SER A 265 1.63 24.59 0.65
N CYS A 266 2.93 24.45 0.36
CA CYS A 266 3.93 23.85 1.24
C CYS A 266 5.24 24.64 1.17
N ASP A 267 6.09 24.45 2.19
CA ASP A 267 7.43 25.02 2.19
C ASP A 267 8.32 24.39 1.11
N ILE A 268 8.95 25.23 0.29
CA ILE A 268 9.75 24.82 -0.85
C ILE A 268 11.21 25.14 -0.58
N VAL A 269 11.98 24.08 -0.36
CA VAL A 269 13.43 24.16 -0.22
C VAL A 269 14.06 23.31 -1.31
N ILE A 270 14.98 23.92 -2.06
CA ILE A 270 15.84 23.22 -3.02
C ILE A 270 17.02 22.68 -2.21
N GLU A 271 17.10 21.36 -2.05
CA GLU A 271 18.18 20.67 -1.35
C GLU A 271 19.43 20.64 -2.19
N ASP A 272 19.28 20.32 -3.49
CA ASP A 272 20.40 20.13 -4.39
C ASP A 272 20.08 20.51 -5.84
N THR A 273 21.13 20.83 -6.59
CA THR A 273 21.06 21.21 -8.00
C THR A 273 22.23 20.59 -8.76
N PHE A 274 21.93 19.77 -9.77
CA PHE A 274 22.95 19.10 -10.57
C PHE A 274 22.74 19.32 -12.06
N ARG A 275 23.83 19.40 -12.82
CA ARG A 275 23.80 19.41 -14.28
C ARG A 275 24.08 18.02 -14.83
N ILE A 276 23.24 17.54 -15.74
CA ILE A 276 23.46 16.28 -16.45
C ILE A 276 24.27 16.49 -17.72
N GLN A 277 24.83 15.41 -18.28
CA GLN A 277 25.69 15.46 -19.48
C GLN A 277 25.01 16.10 -20.69
N ASN A 278 23.69 15.95 -20.81
CA ASN A 278 22.89 16.54 -21.89
C ASN A 278 22.61 18.05 -21.68
N GLY A 279 23.24 18.71 -20.71
CA GLY A 279 23.03 20.14 -20.42
C GLY A 279 21.78 20.47 -19.61
N GLY A 280 20.89 19.51 -19.39
CA GLY A 280 19.74 19.66 -18.50
C GLY A 280 20.14 19.83 -17.03
N ILE A 281 19.24 20.41 -16.24
CA ILE A 281 19.45 20.70 -14.83
C ILE A 281 18.39 19.98 -14.00
N ILE A 282 18.85 19.22 -13.01
CA ILE A 282 18.00 18.54 -12.04
C ILE A 282 17.99 19.35 -10.76
N PHE A 283 16.80 19.76 -10.33
CA PHE A 283 16.56 20.34 -9.01
C PHE A 283 15.96 19.27 -8.10
N GLN A 284 16.54 19.06 -6.93
CA GLN A 284 16.00 18.20 -5.89
C GLN A 284 15.37 19.04 -4.78
N PHE A 285 14.11 18.74 -4.46
CA PHE A 285 13.33 19.44 -3.45
C PHE A 285 13.20 18.62 -2.17
N ASN A 286 12.92 19.29 -1.06
CA ASN A 286 12.64 18.67 0.25
C ASN A 286 11.48 17.65 0.22
N SER A 287 10.50 17.83 -0.66
CA SER A 287 9.28 17.02 -0.68
C SER A 287 8.73 16.78 -2.08
N LYS A 288 7.97 15.69 -2.24
CA LYS A 288 7.23 15.40 -3.48
C LYS A 288 6.22 16.51 -3.79
N LYS A 289 5.55 17.05 -2.77
CA LYS A 289 4.56 18.13 -2.91
C LYS A 289 5.17 19.40 -3.50
N ALA A 290 6.37 19.78 -3.05
CA ALA A 290 7.10 20.92 -3.62
C ALA A 290 7.43 20.70 -5.10
N ALA A 291 7.88 19.49 -5.46
CA ALA A 291 8.15 19.15 -6.86
C ALA A 291 6.88 19.12 -7.72
N ASP A 292 5.77 18.59 -7.21
CA ASP A 292 4.48 18.55 -7.91
C ASP A 292 3.90 19.95 -8.14
N TRP A 293 4.11 20.90 -7.21
CA TRP A 293 3.69 22.28 -7.41
C TRP A 293 4.43 22.94 -8.58
N ILE A 294 5.75 22.79 -8.69
CA ILE A 294 6.51 23.32 -9.84
C ILE A 294 6.08 22.63 -11.14
N ARG A 295 5.75 21.33 -11.11
CA ARG A 295 5.24 20.59 -12.29
C ARG A 295 3.84 21.03 -12.71
N SER A 296 3.09 21.74 -11.86
CA SER A 296 1.73 22.15 -12.17
C SER A 296 1.72 23.07 -13.42
N PRO A 297 0.72 22.94 -14.31
CA PRO A 297 0.63 23.77 -15.51
C PRO A 297 0.80 25.29 -15.30
N PRO A 298 0.23 25.92 -14.25
CA PRO A 298 0.39 27.36 -14.06
C PRO A 298 1.81 27.78 -13.67
N VAL A 299 2.58 26.91 -13.01
CA VAL A 299 3.92 27.24 -12.47
C VAL A 299 5.04 26.74 -13.37
N SER A 300 4.84 25.60 -14.04
CA SER A 300 5.85 24.90 -14.81
C SER A 300 6.42 25.73 -15.96
N SER A 301 5.57 26.46 -16.69
CA SER A 301 6.01 27.30 -17.82
C SER A 301 6.76 28.55 -17.35
N PRO A 302 6.22 29.36 -16.40
CA PRO A 302 6.95 30.48 -15.83
C PRO A 302 8.27 30.08 -15.16
N PHE A 303 8.30 28.95 -14.44
CA PHE A 303 9.52 28.42 -13.84
C PHE A 303 10.58 28.11 -14.90
N ALA A 304 10.19 27.43 -15.99
CA ALA A 304 11.12 27.14 -17.07
C ALA A 304 11.64 28.43 -17.73
N ASN A 305 10.76 29.40 -17.99
CA ASN A 305 11.11 30.68 -18.61
C ASN A 305 12.14 31.49 -17.79
N ALA A 306 12.20 31.31 -16.47
CA ALA A 306 13.24 31.94 -15.63
C ALA A 306 14.67 31.53 -16.04
N PHE A 307 14.83 30.37 -16.67
CA PHE A 307 16.13 29.86 -17.14
C PHE A 307 16.37 30.12 -18.64
N GLY A 308 15.35 30.58 -19.36
CA GLY A 308 15.42 31.00 -20.76
C GLY A 308 14.14 30.68 -21.53
N ASN A 309 13.88 31.42 -22.61
CA ASN A 309 12.64 31.33 -23.40
C ASN A 309 12.38 29.97 -24.08
N ARG A 310 13.37 29.07 -24.07
CA ARG A 310 13.27 27.71 -24.64
C ARG A 310 13.54 26.62 -23.61
N ALA A 311 13.69 26.98 -22.34
CA ALA A 311 13.79 26.00 -21.29
C ALA A 311 12.43 25.36 -21.06
N ALA A 312 12.41 24.06 -20.78
CA ALA A 312 11.18 23.32 -20.52
C ALA A 312 11.35 22.41 -19.31
N VAL A 313 10.39 22.44 -18.40
CA VAL A 313 10.28 21.44 -17.34
C VAL A 313 9.81 20.13 -17.97
N LYS A 314 10.62 19.08 -17.85
CA LYS A 314 10.28 17.77 -18.39
C LYS A 314 9.28 17.08 -17.47
N LEU A 315 8.15 16.68 -18.05
CA LEU A 315 7.12 15.91 -17.34
C LEU A 315 7.67 14.54 -16.94
N CYS A 316 7.44 14.16 -15.68
CA CYS A 316 7.71 12.81 -15.20
C CYS A 316 6.58 11.90 -15.66
N LEU A 317 6.84 11.11 -16.70
CA LEU A 317 5.88 10.15 -17.25
C LEU A 317 6.12 8.77 -16.64
N PHE A 318 5.04 8.01 -16.48
CA PHE A 318 5.05 6.64 -15.99
C PHE A 318 4.92 5.69 -17.20
N PRO A 319 6.03 5.12 -17.71
CA PRO A 319 5.98 4.21 -18.85
C PRO A 319 5.41 2.85 -18.44
N LEU A 320 4.35 2.43 -19.11
CA LEU A 320 3.75 1.11 -18.97
C LEU A 320 4.09 0.24 -20.17
N LEU A 321 4.61 -0.97 -19.93
CA LEU A 321 4.85 -1.94 -20.99
C LEU A 321 3.58 -2.73 -21.28
N LEU A 322 2.97 -2.48 -22.43
CA LEU A 322 1.80 -3.19 -22.92
C LEU A 322 2.22 -4.35 -23.82
N ARG A 323 1.71 -5.55 -23.50
CA ARG A 323 2.02 -6.78 -24.23
C ARG A 323 0.90 -7.12 -25.20
N PHE A 324 1.27 -7.78 -26.31
CA PHE A 324 0.35 -8.34 -27.33
C PHE A 324 -0.68 -7.36 -27.95
N ILE A 325 -0.30 -6.11 -28.16
CA ILE A 325 -1.19 -5.09 -28.73
C ILE A 325 -1.27 -5.26 -30.26
N PRO A 326 -2.46 -5.33 -30.87
CA PRO A 326 -2.62 -5.44 -32.32
C PRO A 326 -2.02 -4.25 -33.08
N PHE A 327 -1.38 -4.49 -34.23
CA PHE A 327 -0.84 -3.40 -35.06
C PHE A 327 -1.91 -2.50 -35.69
N THR A 328 -3.19 -2.86 -35.57
CA THR A 328 -4.32 -1.96 -35.92
C THR A 328 -4.38 -0.74 -35.00
N PHE A 329 -3.83 -0.83 -33.78
CA PHE A 329 -3.64 0.32 -32.90
C PHE A 329 -2.43 1.13 -33.36
N ARG A 330 -2.59 2.44 -33.54
CA ARG A 330 -1.51 3.33 -34.01
C ARG A 330 -1.09 4.26 -32.88
N PRO A 331 0.00 3.94 -32.15
CA PRO A 331 0.43 4.74 -31.00
C PRO A 331 0.90 6.15 -31.38
N ASP A 332 1.32 6.35 -32.64
CA ASP A 332 1.76 7.64 -33.16
C ASP A 332 0.57 8.57 -33.49
N VAL A 333 -0.66 8.03 -33.54
CA VAL A 333 -1.87 8.78 -33.88
C VAL A 333 -2.58 9.21 -32.60
N PRO A 334 -2.69 10.52 -32.30
CA PRO A 334 -3.31 10.99 -31.07
C PRO A 334 -4.77 10.52 -30.90
N ALA A 335 -5.50 10.35 -32.00
CA ALA A 335 -6.89 9.89 -31.99
C ALA A 335 -7.05 8.49 -31.37
N ASP A 336 -6.14 7.57 -31.66
CA ASP A 336 -6.16 6.21 -31.09
C ASP A 336 -5.88 6.25 -29.57
N LEU A 337 -5.06 7.22 -29.10
CA LEU A 337 -4.87 7.48 -27.66
C LEU A 337 -6.09 8.15 -27.02
N ARG A 338 -6.78 9.06 -27.74
CA ARG A 338 -8.01 9.70 -27.26
C ARG A 338 -9.14 8.68 -27.08
N GLU A 339 -9.30 7.76 -28.03
CA GLU A 339 -10.26 6.65 -27.93
C GLU A 339 -9.99 5.82 -26.66
N LEU A 340 -8.71 5.60 -26.34
CA LEU A 340 -8.32 4.85 -25.14
C LEU A 340 -8.65 5.64 -23.87
N GLU A 341 -8.37 6.94 -23.83
CA GLU A 341 -8.77 7.79 -22.71
C GLU A 341 -10.29 7.78 -22.49
N GLU A 342 -11.08 7.91 -23.56
CA GLU A 342 -12.54 7.88 -23.50
C GLU A 342 -13.06 6.53 -22.99
N ARG A 343 -12.55 5.43 -23.56
CA ARG A 343 -12.94 4.06 -23.20
C ARG A 343 -12.69 3.75 -21.73
N TYR A 344 -11.55 4.19 -21.19
CA TYR A 344 -11.17 3.97 -19.79
C TYR A 344 -11.56 5.12 -18.85
N LYS A 345 -12.35 6.09 -19.32
CA LYS A 345 -12.78 7.27 -18.56
C LYS A 345 -11.60 7.98 -17.88
N LEU A 346 -10.52 8.16 -18.64
CA LEU A 346 -9.33 8.90 -18.21
C LEU A 346 -9.57 10.40 -18.44
N PRO A 347 -9.01 11.28 -17.59
CA PRO A 347 -8.94 12.70 -17.89
C PRO A 347 -8.27 12.95 -19.25
N PRO A 348 -8.67 14.00 -20.00
CA PRO A 348 -8.03 14.33 -21.25
C PRO A 348 -6.52 14.53 -21.09
N LEU A 349 -5.74 14.00 -22.03
CA LEU A 349 -4.27 14.13 -22.08
C LEU A 349 -3.54 13.38 -20.95
N SER A 350 -4.21 12.42 -20.33
CA SER A 350 -3.59 11.48 -19.39
C SER A 350 -2.58 10.54 -20.07
N LEU A 351 -2.74 10.30 -21.37
CA LEU A 351 -1.88 9.45 -22.20
C LEU A 351 -1.13 10.32 -23.22
N PRO A 352 -0.04 11.02 -22.81
CA PRO A 352 0.67 11.96 -23.67
C PRO A 352 1.34 11.33 -24.89
N SER A 353 1.81 10.09 -24.78
CA SER A 353 2.44 9.41 -25.91
C SER A 353 2.45 7.90 -25.73
N ALA A 354 2.57 7.19 -26.84
CA ALA A 354 2.89 5.78 -26.88
C ALA A 354 3.84 5.52 -28.05
N HIS A 355 4.61 4.44 -27.97
CA HIS A 355 5.40 4.00 -29.11
C HIS A 355 5.66 2.50 -29.06
N TRP A 356 5.87 1.92 -30.24
CA TRP A 356 6.23 0.51 -30.34
C TRP A 356 7.64 0.26 -29.80
N VAL A 357 7.84 -0.88 -29.11
CA VAL A 357 9.17 -1.33 -28.69
C VAL A 357 10.01 -1.75 -29.89
N LYS A 358 9.38 -2.39 -30.89
CA LYS A 358 10.03 -2.77 -32.15
C LYS A 358 9.63 -1.83 -33.29
N PRO A 359 10.59 -1.18 -33.97
CA PRO A 359 10.32 -0.34 -35.13
C PRO A 359 9.80 -1.19 -36.29
N LYS A 360 9.07 -0.58 -37.22
CA LYS A 360 8.33 -1.29 -38.29
C LYS A 360 9.24 -2.14 -39.18
N GLU A 361 10.46 -1.70 -39.41
CA GLU A 361 11.47 -2.35 -40.27
C GLU A 361 12.00 -3.65 -39.66
N LYS A 362 11.91 -3.81 -38.33
CA LYS A 362 12.43 -4.97 -37.59
C LYS A 362 11.33 -5.96 -37.20
N ARG A 363 10.12 -5.80 -37.73
CA ARG A 363 8.98 -6.69 -37.46
C ARG A 363 8.97 -7.83 -38.47
N HIS A 364 8.52 -8.99 -38.03
CA HIS A 364 8.28 -10.09 -38.95
C HIS A 364 7.07 -9.75 -39.85
N PRO A 365 7.10 -10.00 -41.17
CA PRO A 365 6.02 -9.61 -42.08
C PRO A 365 4.64 -10.15 -41.72
N THR A 366 4.58 -11.33 -41.09
CA THR A 366 3.32 -11.98 -40.66
C THR A 366 2.92 -11.66 -39.22
N GLN A 367 3.71 -10.84 -38.50
CA GLN A 367 3.41 -10.50 -37.11
C GLN A 367 2.18 -9.58 -37.06
N MET A 368 1.16 -9.96 -36.29
CA MET A 368 -0.09 -9.18 -36.15
C MET A 368 -0.16 -8.37 -34.84
N VAL A 369 0.68 -8.72 -33.85
CA VAL A 369 0.69 -8.12 -32.51
C VAL A 369 2.10 -7.69 -32.11
N GLY A 370 2.21 -6.62 -31.33
CA GLY A 370 3.47 -6.06 -30.85
C GLY A 370 3.47 -5.76 -29.35
N HIS A 371 4.58 -5.20 -28.88
CA HIS A 371 4.69 -4.63 -27.54
C HIS A 371 4.84 -3.12 -27.66
N CYS A 372 4.06 -2.40 -26.86
CA CYS A 372 3.99 -0.94 -26.88
C CYS A 372 4.40 -0.40 -25.51
N ILE A 373 5.13 0.70 -25.48
CA ILE A 373 5.31 1.50 -24.26
C ILE A 373 4.26 2.59 -24.31
N LEU A 374 3.41 2.65 -23.29
CA LEU A 374 2.41 3.68 -23.09
C LEU A 374 2.88 4.61 -21.97
N ASN A 375 3.08 5.89 -22.28
CA ASN A 375 3.47 6.88 -21.27
C ASN A 375 2.21 7.47 -20.64
N VAL A 376 2.12 7.40 -19.31
CA VAL A 376 0.99 7.95 -18.53
C VAL A 376 1.48 9.15 -17.73
N SER A 377 0.69 10.23 -17.65
CA SER A 377 1.09 11.44 -16.92
C SER A 377 0.84 11.38 -15.41
N LEU A 378 -0.08 10.54 -14.95
CA LEU A 378 -0.49 10.43 -13.55
C LEU A 378 -0.24 9.03 -13.00
N MET A 379 0.37 8.97 -11.81
CA MET A 379 0.68 7.72 -11.11
C MET A 379 -0.58 6.91 -10.79
N ASP A 380 -1.64 7.57 -10.33
CA ASP A 380 -2.87 6.87 -9.93
C ASP A 380 -3.58 6.24 -11.14
N ILE A 381 -3.51 6.90 -12.29
CA ILE A 381 -4.01 6.35 -13.56
C ILE A 381 -3.16 5.16 -13.98
N ALA A 382 -1.83 5.26 -13.89
CA ALA A 382 -0.94 4.17 -14.23
C ALA A 382 -1.22 2.94 -13.35
N ASN A 383 -1.37 3.14 -12.04
CA ASN A 383 -1.72 2.07 -11.10
C ASN A 383 -3.09 1.47 -11.41
N ARG A 384 -4.10 2.30 -11.71
CA ARG A 384 -5.43 1.82 -12.11
C ARG A 384 -5.37 0.95 -13.36
N LEU A 385 -4.65 1.40 -14.40
CA LEU A 385 -4.48 0.64 -15.64
C LEU A 385 -3.75 -0.70 -15.42
N ILE A 386 -2.80 -0.77 -14.49
CA ILE A 386 -2.14 -2.02 -14.09
C ILE A 386 -3.12 -2.94 -13.35
N MET A 387 -3.90 -2.38 -12.43
CA MET A 387 -4.79 -3.13 -11.54
C MET A 387 -6.01 -3.67 -12.24
N ASP A 388 -6.65 -2.87 -13.09
CA ASP A 388 -7.87 -3.24 -13.81
C ASP A 388 -7.53 -4.00 -15.10
N GLY A 389 -6.29 -3.86 -15.58
CA GLY A 389 -5.87 -4.31 -16.89
C GLY A 389 -6.34 -3.37 -17.98
N ILE A 390 -5.67 -3.43 -19.13
CA ILE A 390 -6.02 -2.64 -20.31
C ILE A 390 -6.16 -3.56 -21.51
N THR A 391 -7.32 -3.48 -22.14
CA THR A 391 -7.66 -4.13 -23.40
C THR A 391 -7.69 -3.11 -24.53
N ILE A 392 -6.90 -3.33 -25.57
CA ILE A 392 -6.81 -2.48 -26.75
C ILE A 392 -7.23 -3.30 -27.97
N ARG A 393 -8.33 -2.89 -28.62
CA ARG A 393 -8.87 -3.55 -29.82
C ARG A 393 -9.10 -5.07 -29.62
N GLY A 394 -9.55 -5.46 -28.42
CA GLY A 394 -9.92 -6.83 -28.07
C GLY A 394 -8.78 -7.72 -27.54
N ARG A 395 -7.61 -7.14 -27.24
CA ARG A 395 -6.46 -7.85 -26.66
C ARG A 395 -5.94 -7.18 -25.40
#